data_AF-A0A1E3HAA9-F1
#
_entry.id   AF-A0A1E3HAA9-F1
#
_cell.length_a   1.000
_cell.length_b   1.000
_cell.length_c   1.000
_cell.angle_alpha   90.00
_cell.angle_beta   90.00
_cell.angle_gamma   90.00
#
_symmetry.space_group_name_H-M   'P 1'
#
loop_
_entity.id
_entity.type
_entity.pdbx_description
1 polymer ?
#
loop_
_entity_poly.entity_id
_entity_poly.type
_entity_poly.pdbx_seq_one_letter_code
_entity_poly.pdbx_strand_id
1 'polypeptide(L)'
;MLDRPILKPPEAGVHPPPPGYRILHAEAEGLARLVAAAHGVALHHMAAPGRGPAVVARARHIAIYLAHVHLGLAPPQATALVHRDRTLLAYACRRIEDSRDDPVIDRRLDALAVAADALAGVLAALAACDLAPHLTVACCPETP
;
A
#
# COMPACT_ATOMS: atom_id res chain seq x y z
N MET A 1 8.02 27.83 -5.22
CA MET A 1 6.98 27.97 -6.23
C MET A 1 7.51 27.36 -7.51
N LEU A 2 7.42 26.03 -7.63
CA LEU A 2 7.74 25.32 -8.87
C LEU A 2 6.43 24.71 -9.36
N ASP A 3 5.87 25.29 -10.41
CA ASP A 3 4.86 24.67 -11.24
C ASP A 3 5.43 23.35 -11.76
N ARG A 4 5.02 22.24 -11.16
CA ARG A 4 5.20 20.93 -11.79
C ARG A 4 4.06 20.79 -12.78
N PRO A 5 4.34 20.56 -14.08
CA PRO A 5 3.28 20.32 -15.04
C PRO A 5 2.47 19.12 -14.56
N ILE A 6 1.15 19.29 -14.54
CA ILE A 6 0.19 18.21 -14.33
C ILE A 6 0.52 17.16 -15.40
N LEU A 7 1.12 16.04 -14.98
CA LEU A 7 1.29 14.88 -15.84
C LEU A 7 -0.13 14.45 -16.21
N LYS A 8 -0.52 14.67 -17.48
CA LYS A 8 -1.79 14.18 -18.01
C LYS A 8 -1.84 12.67 -17.73
N PRO A 9 -2.88 12.16 -17.04
CA PRO A 9 -2.98 10.73 -16.78
C PRO A 9 -2.97 9.99 -18.13
N PRO A 10 -2.27 8.84 -18.24
CA PRO A 10 -2.29 8.06 -19.46
C PRO A 10 -3.73 7.63 -19.75
N GLU A 11 -4.30 8.18 -20.82
CA GLU A 11 -5.57 7.75 -21.39
C GLU A 11 -5.34 6.40 -22.10
N ALA A 12 -5.51 5.29 -21.38
CA ALA A 12 -5.64 3.97 -21.96
C ALA A 12 -6.37 3.02 -20.98
N GLY A 13 -7.63 2.71 -21.30
CA GLY A 13 -8.31 1.48 -20.89
C GLY A 13 -8.31 1.12 -19.40
N VAL A 14 -9.04 1.88 -18.57
CA VAL A 14 -9.45 1.35 -17.26
C VAL A 14 -10.59 0.36 -17.50
N HIS A 15 -10.24 -0.91 -17.68
CA HIS A 15 -11.21 -2.00 -17.62
C HIS A 15 -11.93 -1.95 -16.25
N PRO A 16 -13.27 -2.04 -16.17
CA PRO A 16 -13.95 -2.16 -14.88
C PRO A 16 -13.42 -3.41 -14.16
N PRO A 17 -13.08 -3.34 -12.86
CA PRO A 17 -12.56 -4.51 -12.16
C PRO A 17 -13.57 -5.67 -12.27
N PRO A 18 -13.15 -6.88 -12.64
CA PRO A 18 -14.07 -8.02 -12.74
C PRO A 18 -14.74 -8.29 -11.38
N PRO A 19 -16.02 -8.70 -11.34
CA PRO A 19 -16.67 -9.10 -10.10
C PRO A 19 -15.96 -10.31 -9.49
N GLY A 20 -15.51 -10.17 -8.24
CA GLY A 20 -14.66 -11.15 -7.54
C GLY A 20 -13.51 -10.56 -6.70
N TYR A 21 -13.45 -9.23 -6.54
CA TYR A 21 -12.43 -8.55 -5.72
C TYR A 21 -12.40 -9.12 -4.30
N ARG A 22 -11.30 -9.79 -3.94
CA ARG A 22 -11.03 -10.23 -2.57
C ARG A 22 -10.72 -9.00 -1.73
N ILE A 23 -11.62 -8.68 -0.81
CA ILE A 23 -11.42 -7.63 0.20
C ILE A 23 -10.43 -8.14 1.26
N LEU A 24 -9.13 -8.13 0.99
CA LEU A 24 -8.13 -8.46 2.00
C LEU A 24 -7.61 -7.18 2.67
N HIS A 25 -8.49 -6.52 3.44
CA HIS A 25 -8.10 -5.40 4.30
C HIS A 25 -6.94 -5.78 5.23
N ALA A 26 -6.89 -7.03 5.68
CA ALA A 26 -5.85 -7.53 6.57
C ALA A 26 -4.45 -7.54 5.94
N GLU A 27 -4.31 -7.88 4.65
CA GLU A 27 -3.02 -7.86 3.95
C GLU A 27 -2.49 -6.43 3.85
N ALA A 28 -3.41 -5.53 3.47
CA ALA A 28 -3.13 -4.13 3.36
C ALA A 28 -2.69 -3.56 4.74
N GLU A 29 -3.50 -3.73 5.77
CA GLU A 29 -3.18 -3.25 7.13
C GLU A 29 -1.88 -3.86 7.68
N GLY A 30 -1.70 -5.17 7.51
CA GLY A 30 -0.48 -5.87 7.93
C GLY A 30 0.76 -5.32 7.23
N LEU A 31 0.67 -5.01 5.94
CA LEU A 31 1.76 -4.42 5.18
C LEU A 31 2.07 -3.00 5.66
N ALA A 32 1.05 -2.17 5.96
CA ALA A 32 1.27 -0.85 6.54
C ALA A 32 2.00 -0.94 7.89
N ARG A 33 1.65 -1.92 8.73
CA ARG A 33 2.34 -2.18 10.02
C ARG A 33 3.78 -2.62 9.82
N LEU A 34 4.03 -3.56 8.91
CA LEU A 34 5.36 -4.04 8.55
C LEU A 34 6.26 -2.88 8.10
N VAL A 35 5.79 -2.08 7.15
CA VAL A 35 6.56 -0.98 6.57
C VAL A 35 6.77 0.15 7.59
N ALA A 36 5.75 0.47 8.40
CA ALA A 36 5.88 1.47 9.44
C ALA A 36 6.92 1.07 10.49
N ALA A 37 6.92 -0.19 10.93
CA ALA A 37 7.90 -0.73 11.86
C ALA A 37 9.33 -0.67 11.28
N ALA A 38 9.50 -1.07 10.02
CA ALA A 38 10.80 -1.03 9.33
C ALA A 38 11.38 0.40 9.19
N HIS A 39 10.54 1.44 9.28
CA HIS A 39 10.94 2.84 9.15
C HIS A 39 10.87 3.62 10.47
N GLY A 40 10.57 2.96 11.60
CA GLY A 40 10.40 3.64 12.89
C GLY A 40 9.25 4.65 12.91
N VAL A 41 8.22 4.44 12.09
CA VAL A 41 7.04 5.30 11.97
C VAL A 41 5.91 4.72 12.81
N ALA A 42 5.26 5.53 13.64
CA ALA A 42 4.06 5.09 14.34
C ALA A 42 2.92 4.83 13.35
N LEU A 43 2.19 3.73 13.49
CA LEU A 43 1.16 3.31 12.54
C LEU A 43 0.11 4.39 12.26
N HIS A 44 -0.34 5.13 13.28
CA HIS A 44 -1.31 6.20 13.10
C HIS A 44 -0.82 7.34 12.19
N HIS A 45 0.50 7.53 12.08
CA HIS A 45 1.06 8.46 11.10
C HIS A 45 0.95 7.96 9.67
N MET A 46 0.79 6.66 9.40
CA MET A 46 0.59 6.16 8.03
C MET A 46 -0.73 6.66 7.44
N ALA A 47 -1.78 6.70 8.26
CA ALA A 47 -3.13 7.17 7.91
C ALA A 47 -3.34 8.69 8.07
N ALA A 48 -2.45 9.39 8.77
CA ALA A 48 -2.65 10.80 9.11
C ALA A 48 -2.81 11.74 7.89
N PRO A 49 -3.63 12.79 8.00
CA PRO A 49 -3.77 13.80 6.95
C PRO A 49 -2.46 14.57 6.70
N GLY A 50 -2.37 15.20 5.52
CA GLY A 50 -1.16 15.89 5.05
C GLY A 50 0.03 15.00 4.66
N ARG A 51 1.10 15.64 4.16
CA ARG A 51 2.32 14.95 3.69
C ARG A 51 3.14 14.34 4.83
N GLY A 52 3.15 15.00 5.99
CA GLY A 52 3.99 14.62 7.13
C GLY A 52 5.50 14.71 6.83
N PRO A 53 6.34 14.24 7.77
CA PRO A 53 7.79 14.14 7.59
C PRO A 53 8.17 13.26 6.39
N ALA A 54 9.34 13.50 5.81
CA ALA A 54 9.82 12.77 4.63
C ALA A 54 9.87 11.23 4.84
N VAL A 55 10.23 10.79 6.06
CA VAL A 55 10.25 9.36 6.43
C VAL A 55 8.85 8.73 6.38
N VAL A 56 7.82 9.44 6.85
CA VAL A 56 6.43 8.98 6.81
C VAL A 56 5.94 8.90 5.37
N ALA A 57 6.20 9.94 4.58
CA ALA A 57 5.83 9.93 3.15
C ALA A 57 6.51 8.78 2.39
N ARG A 58 7.78 8.50 2.69
CA ARG A 58 8.50 7.37 2.08
C ARG A 58 7.91 6.03 2.50
N ALA A 59 7.64 5.81 3.79
CA ALA A 59 6.99 4.60 4.28
C ALA A 59 5.64 4.36 3.60
N ARG A 60 4.81 5.40 3.44
CA ARG A 60 3.54 5.32 2.70
C ARG A 60 3.73 4.91 1.25
N HIS A 61 4.69 5.51 0.53
CA HIS A 61 4.93 5.15 -0.86
C HIS A 61 5.42 3.70 -1.01
N ILE A 62 6.27 3.23 -0.09
CA ILE A 62 6.73 1.83 -0.08
C ILE A 62 5.56 0.88 0.16
N ALA A 63 4.70 1.17 1.15
CA ALA A 63 3.53 0.35 1.43
C ALA A 63 2.59 0.28 0.22
N ILE A 64 2.34 1.41 -0.45
CA ILE A 64 1.54 1.47 -1.68
C ILE A 64 2.18 0.64 -2.81
N TYR A 65 3.50 0.81 -3.04
CA TYR A 65 4.21 0.09 -4.10
C TYR A 65 4.16 -1.42 -3.88
N LEU A 66 4.49 -1.88 -2.67
CA LEU A 66 4.45 -3.31 -2.34
C LEU A 66 3.03 -3.86 -2.43
N ALA A 67 2.01 -3.12 -1.97
CA ALA A 67 0.62 -3.54 -2.11
C ALA A 67 0.22 -3.74 -3.58
N HIS A 68 0.52 -2.75 -4.43
CA HIS A 68 0.02 -2.75 -5.80
C HIS A 68 0.88 -3.56 -6.77
N VAL A 69 2.20 -3.37 -6.72
CA VAL A 69 3.15 -3.96 -7.68
C VAL A 69 3.56 -5.36 -7.25
N HIS A 70 3.88 -5.55 -5.97
CA HIS A 70 4.38 -6.83 -5.48
C HIS A 70 3.24 -7.82 -5.14
N LEU A 71 2.25 -7.38 -4.37
CA LEU A 71 1.12 -8.23 -3.96
C LEU A 71 -0.06 -8.20 -4.95
N GLY A 72 -0.02 -7.36 -5.98
CA GLY A 72 -1.06 -7.30 -7.01
C GLY A 72 -2.40 -6.74 -6.54
N LEU A 73 -2.45 -6.04 -5.40
CA LEU A 73 -3.69 -5.43 -4.90
C LEU A 73 -4.18 -4.33 -5.87
N ALA A 74 -5.49 -4.22 -6.01
CA ALA A 74 -6.09 -3.19 -6.86
C ALA A 74 -5.78 -1.79 -6.31
N PRO A 75 -5.71 -0.75 -7.17
CA PRO A 75 -5.47 0.63 -6.74
C PRO A 75 -6.26 1.10 -5.51
N PRO A 76 -7.60 0.90 -5.41
CA PRO A 76 -8.34 1.34 -4.22
C PRO A 76 -7.93 0.60 -2.95
N GLN A 77 -7.51 -0.66 -3.04
CA GLN A 77 -7.02 -1.44 -1.89
C GLN A 77 -5.64 -0.95 -1.44
N ALA A 78 -4.74 -0.73 -2.40
CA ALA A 78 -3.39 -0.26 -2.14
C ALA A 78 -3.37 1.16 -1.55
N THR A 79 -4.29 2.05 -1.93
CA THR A 79 -4.32 3.42 -1.38
C THR A 79 -5.17 3.58 -0.13
N ALA A 80 -6.08 2.63 0.16
CA ALA A 80 -6.85 2.59 1.41
C ALA A 80 -5.92 2.57 2.64
N LEU A 81 -4.73 1.97 2.51
CA LEU A 81 -3.66 1.93 3.51
C LEU A 81 -3.33 3.27 4.19
N VAL A 82 -3.49 4.35 3.44
CA VAL A 82 -2.99 5.68 3.82
C VAL A 82 -4.08 6.75 3.70
N HIS A 83 -5.33 6.34 3.40
CA HIS A 83 -6.48 7.19 3.09
C HIS A 83 -6.21 8.23 1.99
N ARG A 84 -5.72 7.79 0.82
CA ARG A 84 -5.35 8.69 -0.29
C ARG A 84 -5.89 8.23 -1.63
N ASP A 85 -5.88 9.16 -2.59
CA ASP A 85 -6.42 8.97 -3.93
C ASP A 85 -5.50 8.17 -4.88
N ARG A 86 -6.06 7.81 -6.04
CA ARG A 86 -5.40 7.05 -7.11
C ARG A 86 -4.21 7.79 -7.76
N THR A 87 -4.13 9.12 -7.66
CA THR A 87 -2.97 9.89 -8.18
C THR A 87 -1.75 9.65 -7.31
N LEU A 88 -1.94 9.48 -6.00
CA LEU A 88 -0.86 9.10 -5.10
C LEU A 88 -0.26 7.73 -5.47
N LEU A 89 -1.06 6.78 -5.94
CA LEU A 89 -0.59 5.46 -6.38
C LEU A 89 0.50 5.58 -7.45
N ALA A 90 0.16 6.22 -8.58
CA ALA A 90 1.08 6.37 -9.70
C ALA A 90 2.33 7.17 -9.30
N TYR A 91 2.16 8.21 -8.47
CA TYR A 91 3.27 8.98 -7.94
C TYR A 91 4.19 8.16 -7.03
N ALA A 92 3.62 7.36 -6.13
CA ALA A 92 4.35 6.48 -5.23
C ALA A 92 5.14 5.44 -6.03
N CYS A 93 4.48 4.75 -6.98
CA CYS A 93 5.13 3.72 -7.76
C CYS A 93 6.33 4.26 -8.54
N ARG A 94 6.14 5.37 -9.28
CA ARG A 94 7.25 6.00 -10.00
C ARG A 94 8.40 6.38 -9.06
N ARG A 95 8.08 7.00 -7.91
CA ARG A 95 9.11 7.46 -6.98
C ARG A 95 9.88 6.32 -6.31
N ILE A 96 9.26 5.16 -6.12
CA ILE A 96 9.96 3.98 -5.62
C ILE A 96 10.82 3.37 -6.71
N GLU A 97 10.30 3.24 -7.94
CA GLU A 97 11.05 2.71 -9.08
C GLU A 97 12.29 3.55 -9.38
N ASP A 98 12.15 4.89 -9.43
CA ASP A 98 13.26 5.83 -9.58
C ASP A 98 14.33 5.68 -8.47
N SER A 99 13.98 5.10 -7.31
CA SER A 99 14.90 4.92 -6.19
C SER A 99 15.62 3.57 -6.18
N ARG A 100 15.22 2.63 -7.03
CA ARG A 100 15.83 1.29 -7.15
C ARG A 100 17.18 1.32 -7.86
N ASP A 101 17.53 2.42 -8.52
CA ASP A 101 18.87 2.65 -9.07
C ASP A 101 19.97 2.65 -7.99
N ASP A 102 19.60 2.89 -6.72
CA ASP A 102 20.51 2.72 -5.57
C ASP A 102 20.45 1.27 -5.06
N PRO A 103 21.55 0.51 -5.15
CA PRO A 103 21.57 -0.91 -4.76
C PRO A 103 21.36 -1.14 -3.26
N VAL A 104 21.53 -0.13 -2.40
CA VAL A 104 21.20 -0.23 -0.97
C VAL A 104 19.70 -0.10 -0.76
N ILE A 105 19.04 0.79 -1.52
CA ILE A 105 17.59 0.95 -1.48
C ILE A 105 16.91 -0.28 -2.08
N ASP A 106 17.40 -0.78 -3.22
CA ASP A 106 16.84 -1.93 -3.92
C ASP A 106 16.82 -3.18 -3.03
N ARG A 107 17.98 -3.55 -2.43
CA ARG A 107 18.06 -4.67 -1.47
C ARG A 107 17.14 -4.52 -0.27
N ARG A 108 16.92 -3.29 0.20
CA ARG A 108 15.97 -3.03 1.29
C ARG A 108 14.53 -3.24 0.85
N LEU A 109 14.18 -2.86 -0.38
CA LEU A 109 12.86 -3.10 -0.95
C LEU A 109 12.62 -4.60 -1.16
N ASP A 110 13.62 -5.33 -1.66
CA ASP A 110 13.55 -6.78 -1.80
C ASP A 110 13.33 -7.49 -0.46
N ALA A 111 14.04 -7.06 0.59
CA ALA A 111 13.84 -7.62 1.94
C ALA A 111 12.42 -7.36 2.47
N LEU A 112 11.85 -6.19 2.19
CA LEU A 112 10.47 -5.87 2.55
C LEU A 112 9.46 -6.67 1.72
N ALA A 113 9.76 -6.93 0.45
CA ALA A 113 8.94 -7.76 -0.42
C ALA A 113 8.87 -9.20 0.08
N VAL A 114 10.01 -9.80 0.46
CA VAL A 114 10.05 -11.14 1.09
C VAL A 114 9.22 -11.18 2.38
N ALA A 115 9.32 -10.14 3.21
CA ALA A 115 8.51 -10.05 4.43
C ALA A 115 7.00 -9.88 4.12
N ALA A 116 6.65 -9.18 3.04
CA ALA A 116 5.28 -9.06 2.57
C ALA A 116 4.72 -10.41 2.07
N ASP A 117 5.52 -11.20 1.35
CA ASP A 117 5.13 -12.57 0.93
C ASP A 117 4.86 -13.47 2.14
N ALA A 118 5.73 -13.42 3.15
CA ALA A 118 5.54 -14.18 4.38
C ALA A 118 4.26 -13.77 5.12
N LEU A 119 3.99 -12.46 5.22
CA LEU A 119 2.76 -11.95 5.81
C LEU A 119 1.52 -12.43 5.04
N ALA A 120 1.51 -12.29 3.72
CA ALA A 120 0.40 -12.73 2.87
C ALA A 120 0.17 -14.24 3.01
N GLY A 121 1.23 -15.05 3.03
CA GLY A 121 1.16 -16.49 3.26
C GLY A 121 0.54 -16.85 4.60
N VAL A 122 0.91 -16.16 5.68
CA VAL A 122 0.30 -16.37 7.01
C VAL A 122 -1.18 -16.02 7.02
N LEU A 123 -1.56 -14.87 6.45
CA LEU A 123 -2.96 -14.45 6.40
C LEU A 123 -3.81 -15.40 5.56
N ALA A 124 -3.28 -15.88 4.43
CA ALA A 124 -3.93 -16.88 3.59
C ALA A 124 -4.12 -18.22 4.32
N ALA A 125 -3.10 -18.68 5.06
CA ALA A 125 -3.20 -19.89 5.87
C ALA A 125 -4.24 -19.76 6.99
N LEU A 126 -4.28 -18.63 7.70
CA LEU A 126 -5.28 -18.37 8.75
C LEU A 126 -6.70 -18.33 8.18
N ALA A 127 -6.89 -17.72 7.01
CA ALA A 127 -8.17 -17.70 6.33
C ALA A 127 -8.62 -19.10 5.88
N ALA A 128 -7.69 -19.97 5.49
CA ALA A 128 -7.99 -21.35 5.08
C ALA A 128 -8.34 -22.27 6.26
N CYS A 129 -7.86 -21.96 7.48
CA CYS A 129 -8.14 -22.76 8.68
C CYS A 129 -9.49 -22.47 9.36
N ASP A 130 -10.36 -21.64 8.77
CA ASP A 130 -11.66 -21.22 9.34
C ASP A 130 -11.57 -20.60 10.76
N LEU A 131 -10.38 -20.13 11.15
CA LEU A 131 -10.10 -19.54 12.46
C LEU A 131 -10.48 -18.04 12.53
N ALA A 132 -11.15 -17.50 11.51
CA ALA A 132 -11.25 -16.05 11.33
C ALA A 132 -12.54 -15.54 10.65
N PRO A 133 -13.75 -15.80 11.20
CA PRO A 133 -14.91 -15.00 10.81
C PRO A 133 -14.78 -13.52 11.24
N HIS A 134 -13.88 -13.20 12.18
CA HIS A 134 -13.72 -11.88 12.80
C HIS A 134 -12.60 -10.99 12.21
N LEU A 135 -11.78 -11.49 11.27
CA LEU A 135 -10.79 -10.65 10.56
C LEU A 135 -11.39 -9.88 9.37
N THR A 136 -12.68 -10.06 9.11
CA THR A 136 -13.46 -9.13 8.31
C THR A 136 -13.67 -7.87 9.14
N VAL A 137 -12.67 -6.98 9.11
CA VAL A 137 -12.81 -5.62 9.65
C VAL A 137 -14.04 -5.02 9.00
N ALA A 138 -15.10 -4.84 9.80
CA ALA A 138 -16.22 -3.99 9.45
C ALA A 138 -15.64 -2.62 9.09
N CYS A 139 -15.74 -2.23 7.81
CA CYS A 139 -15.67 -0.82 7.45
C CYS A 139 -16.57 -0.08 8.44
N CYS A 140 -15.99 0.90 9.15
CA CYS A 140 -16.76 1.80 10.00
C CYS A 140 -18.01 2.27 9.22
N PRO A 141 -19.21 2.23 9.80
CA PRO A 141 -20.34 2.89 9.17
C PRO A 141 -19.99 4.39 9.08
N GLU A 142 -20.19 4.97 7.90
CA GLU A 142 -20.08 6.41 7.72
C GLU A 142 -21.03 7.09 8.73
N THR A 143 -20.47 7.90 9.63
CA THR A 143 -21.24 8.81 10.49
C THR A 143 -21.63 10.07 9.70
N PRO A 144 -22.77 10.69 10.05
CA PRO A 144 -23.78 11.21 9.12
C PRO A 144 -23.41 12.47 8.34
#